data_AF-A0A0P7WKC4-F1
#
_entry.id   AF-A0A0P7WKC4-F1
#
_cell.length_a   1.000
_cell.length_b   1.000
_cell.length_c   1.000
_cell.angle_alpha   90.00
_cell.angle_beta   90.00
_cell.angle_gamma   90.00
#
_symmetry.space_group_name_H-M   'P 1'
#
loop_
_entity.id
_entity.type
_entity.pdbx_description
1 polymer ?
#
loop_
_entity_poly.entity_id
_entity_poly.type
_entity_poly.pdbx_seq_one_letter_code
_entity_poly.pdbx_strand_id
1 'polypeptide(L)'
;MEVYTGAYEHPDSTKQQERHYYLLSELQLLVKDLPSSFQQRLSYTTLSDLAQALIDGTVYEIVQGLLEIQHLTERNLYNQRQKLHSEHRALKQELVRRHKEALQACKSHNLAVLRTNQQAEIEALDHRIKEEQRMMDEKIVVEMDQKVVDQQNTLEKAGVPGFYRTTNPQELNMQMNLLELILKLQQKEAQTGNLP
;
A
#
# COMPACT_ATOMS: atom_id res chain seq x y z
N MET A 1 -48.11 40.95 -22.00
CA MET A 1 -47.49 40.82 -20.67
C MET A 1 -47.30 39.32 -20.45
N GLU A 2 -46.21 38.71 -20.92
CA GLU A 2 -44.84 38.84 -20.37
C GLU A 2 -44.93 38.89 -18.84
N VAL A 3 -44.41 37.91 -18.09
CA VAL A 3 -42.99 37.59 -18.04
C VAL A 3 -42.76 36.10 -17.76
N TYR A 4 -41.95 35.48 -18.62
CA TYR A 4 -41.21 34.24 -18.37
C TYR A 4 -40.33 34.42 -17.11
N THR A 5 -40.66 33.75 -16.00
CA THR A 5 -39.73 33.60 -14.88
C THR A 5 -38.68 32.57 -15.26
N GLY A 6 -37.60 33.07 -15.86
CA GLY A 6 -36.40 32.33 -16.19
C GLY A 6 -35.76 31.70 -14.95
N ALA A 7 -35.41 30.43 -15.13
CA ALA A 7 -34.30 29.71 -14.54
C ALA A 7 -33.53 30.42 -13.41
N TYR A 8 -33.78 29.96 -12.18
CA TYR A 8 -32.77 29.99 -11.14
C TYR A 8 -31.68 28.95 -11.49
N GLU A 9 -30.84 29.23 -12.49
CA GLU A 9 -29.56 28.52 -12.60
C GLU A 9 -28.69 29.01 -11.44
N HIS A 10 -28.52 28.12 -10.45
CA HIS A 10 -27.68 28.39 -9.30
C HIS A 10 -26.22 28.59 -9.77
N PRO A 11 -25.56 29.70 -9.42
CA PRO A 11 -24.16 29.98 -9.82
C PRO A 11 -23.16 28.92 -9.30
N ASP A 12 -23.58 28.09 -8.34
CA ASP A 12 -22.82 26.95 -7.83
C ASP A 12 -22.73 25.80 -8.85
N SER A 13 -23.81 25.58 -9.64
CA SER A 13 -23.84 24.57 -10.69
C SER A 13 -22.87 24.89 -11.82
N THR A 14 -22.74 26.17 -12.19
CA THR A 14 -21.81 26.61 -13.25
C THR A 14 -20.35 26.39 -12.83
N LYS A 15 -20.00 26.71 -11.59
CA LYS A 15 -18.64 26.49 -11.06
C LYS A 15 -18.30 25.01 -10.95
N GLN A 16 -19.25 24.18 -10.49
CA GLN A 16 -19.06 22.73 -10.45
C GLN A 16 -18.89 22.15 -11.86
N GLN A 17 -19.63 22.67 -12.85
CA GLN A 17 -19.49 22.25 -14.24
C GLN A 17 -18.13 22.64 -14.83
N GLU A 18 -17.66 23.87 -14.60
CA GLU A 18 -16.32 24.32 -14.99
C GLU A 18 -15.23 23.45 -14.36
N ARG A 19 -15.39 23.13 -13.07
CA ARG A 19 -14.49 22.26 -12.32
C ARG A 19 -14.47 20.85 -12.90
N HIS A 20 -15.63 20.28 -13.20
CA HIS A 20 -15.77 18.97 -13.83
C HIS A 20 -15.05 18.91 -15.17
N TYR A 21 -15.28 19.89 -16.05
CA TYR A 21 -14.61 19.95 -17.35
C TYR A 21 -13.10 20.08 -17.23
N TYR A 22 -12.61 20.88 -16.28
CA TYR A 22 -11.18 20.99 -15.99
C TYR A 22 -10.60 19.64 -15.56
N LEU A 23 -11.18 19.01 -14.53
CA LEU A 23 -10.73 17.72 -14.01
C LEU A 23 -10.75 16.63 -15.10
N LEU A 24 -11.82 16.58 -15.89
CA LEU A 24 -11.95 15.62 -16.99
C LEU A 24 -10.89 15.86 -18.07
N SER A 25 -10.64 17.11 -18.44
CA SER A 25 -9.59 17.43 -19.42
C SER A 25 -8.22 17.01 -18.91
N GLU A 26 -7.94 17.22 -17.63
CA GLU A 26 -6.69 16.84 -16.99
C GLU A 26 -6.53 15.32 -16.88
N LEU A 27 -7.58 14.60 -16.49
CA LEU A 27 -7.61 13.14 -16.50
C LEU A 27 -7.33 12.59 -17.90
N GLN A 28 -7.94 13.16 -18.94
CA GLN A 28 -7.70 12.75 -20.32
C GLN A 28 -6.25 12.98 -20.78
N LEU A 29 -5.60 14.05 -20.29
CA LEU A 29 -4.18 14.28 -20.56
C LEU A 29 -3.31 13.22 -19.86
N LEU A 30 -3.54 12.98 -18.58
CA LEU A 30 -2.78 11.99 -17.80
C LEU A 30 -2.96 10.56 -18.35
N VAL A 31 -4.13 10.22 -18.88
CA VAL A 31 -4.39 8.91 -19.50
C VAL A 31 -3.56 8.69 -20.77
N LYS A 32 -3.26 9.75 -21.54
CA LYS A 32 -2.43 9.64 -22.76
C LYS A 32 -1.00 9.17 -22.48
N ASP A 33 -0.51 9.42 -21.26
CA ASP A 33 0.81 9.01 -20.82
C ASP A 33 0.84 7.56 -20.28
N LEU A 34 -0.31 6.90 -20.16
CA LEU A 34 -0.41 5.50 -19.71
C LEU A 34 -0.23 4.50 -20.86
N PRO A 35 0.16 3.24 -20.60
CA PRO A 35 0.22 2.20 -21.62
C PRO A 35 -1.13 1.95 -22.31
N SER A 36 -1.10 1.63 -23.61
CA SER A 36 -2.30 1.50 -24.46
C SER A 36 -3.31 0.47 -23.96
N SER A 37 -2.85 -0.58 -23.28
CA SER A 37 -3.70 -1.59 -22.64
C SER A 37 -4.62 -1.01 -21.55
N PHE A 38 -4.18 0.04 -20.86
CA PHE A 38 -4.99 0.73 -19.85
C PHE A 38 -5.91 1.77 -20.48
N GLN A 39 -5.41 2.52 -21.46
CA GLN A 39 -6.22 3.50 -22.20
C GLN A 39 -7.48 2.87 -22.79
N GLN A 40 -7.36 1.68 -23.39
CA GLN A 40 -8.48 0.97 -24.01
C GLN A 40 -9.55 0.52 -23.02
N ARG A 41 -9.20 0.37 -21.73
CA ARG A 41 -10.14 -0.03 -20.67
C ARG A 41 -10.82 1.17 -20.00
N LEU A 42 -10.33 2.38 -20.23
CA LEU A 42 -10.91 3.62 -19.70
C LEU A 42 -11.87 4.22 -20.72
N SER A 43 -13.17 4.04 -20.48
CA SER A 43 -14.18 4.76 -21.25
C SER A 43 -14.26 6.22 -20.82
N TYR A 44 -14.77 7.07 -21.72
CA TYR A 44 -15.09 8.46 -21.40
C TYR A 44 -16.03 8.57 -20.19
N THR A 45 -17.01 7.66 -20.08
CA THR A 45 -17.96 7.63 -18.96
C THR A 45 -17.24 7.43 -17.62
N THR A 46 -16.31 6.48 -17.54
CA THR A 46 -15.54 6.24 -16.31
C THR A 46 -14.70 7.46 -15.91
N LEU A 47 -14.09 8.15 -16.88
CA LEU A 47 -13.33 9.37 -16.60
C LEU A 47 -14.22 10.53 -16.16
N SER A 48 -15.42 10.64 -16.75
CA SER A 48 -16.41 11.65 -16.37
C SER A 48 -16.96 11.40 -14.96
N ASP A 49 -17.27 10.16 -14.62
CA ASP A 49 -17.74 9.76 -13.29
C ASP A 49 -16.63 9.98 -12.25
N LEU A 50 -15.37 9.67 -12.61
CA LEU A 50 -14.22 9.92 -11.74
C LEU A 50 -14.01 11.43 -11.52
N ALA A 51 -14.07 12.24 -12.57
CA ALA A 51 -13.98 13.70 -12.45
C ALA A 51 -15.05 14.25 -11.51
N GLN A 52 -16.29 13.73 -11.60
CA GLN A 52 -17.39 14.10 -10.71
C GLN A 52 -17.11 13.75 -9.25
N ALA A 53 -16.58 12.56 -8.98
CA ALA A 53 -16.24 12.13 -7.62
C ALA A 53 -15.10 12.94 -6.99
N LEU A 54 -14.24 13.58 -7.80
CA LEU A 54 -13.10 14.37 -7.34
C LEU A 54 -13.42 15.86 -7.12
N ILE A 55 -14.62 16.34 -7.48
CA ILE A 55 -14.97 17.78 -7.45
C ILE A 55 -14.81 18.38 -6.05
N ASP A 56 -15.34 17.70 -5.03
CA ASP A 56 -15.39 18.22 -3.66
C ASP A 56 -14.09 18.01 -2.87
N GLY A 57 -13.12 17.29 -3.43
CA GLY A 57 -11.82 17.02 -2.81
C GLY A 57 -11.82 15.95 -1.71
N THR A 58 -12.97 15.46 -1.26
CA THR A 58 -13.08 14.44 -0.19
C THR A 58 -12.33 13.17 -0.56
N VAL A 59 -12.42 12.75 -1.83
CA VAL A 59 -11.71 11.56 -2.32
C VAL A 59 -10.19 11.74 -2.22
N TYR A 60 -9.66 12.94 -2.43
CA TYR A 60 -8.23 13.21 -2.25
C TYR A 60 -7.80 13.07 -0.79
N GLU A 61 -8.60 13.56 0.15
CA GLU A 61 -8.33 13.38 1.58
C GLU A 61 -8.37 11.90 2.00
N ILE A 62 -9.36 11.14 1.49
CA ILE A 62 -9.47 9.70 1.73
C ILE A 62 -8.23 8.98 1.20
N VAL A 63 -7.84 9.25 -0.05
CA VAL A 63 -6.66 8.62 -0.67
C VAL A 63 -5.38 8.97 0.10
N GLN A 64 -5.23 10.21 0.55
CA GLN A 64 -4.10 10.64 1.35
C GLN A 64 -4.07 9.92 2.71
N GLY A 65 -5.21 9.81 3.40
CA GLY A 65 -5.33 9.07 4.66
C GLY A 65 -5.01 7.58 4.49
N LEU A 66 -5.47 6.96 3.41
CA LEU A 66 -5.15 5.56 3.08
C LEU A 66 -3.64 5.37 2.83
N LEU A 67 -2.99 6.32 2.16
CA LEU A 67 -1.55 6.30 1.91
C LEU A 67 -0.75 6.42 3.21
N GLU A 68 -1.16 7.30 4.12
CA GLU A 68 -0.53 7.46 5.43
C GLU A 68 -0.68 6.19 6.29
N ILE A 69 -1.88 5.60 6.32
CA ILE A 69 -2.13 4.32 7.01
C ILE A 69 -1.26 3.21 6.42
N GLN A 70 -1.13 3.15 5.09
CA GLN A 70 -0.27 2.19 4.41
C GLN A 70 1.18 2.36 4.85
N HIS A 71 1.75 3.56 4.73
CA HIS A 71 3.14 3.83 5.12
C HIS A 71 3.43 3.54 6.58
N LEU A 72 2.49 3.87 7.48
CA LEU A 72 2.62 3.54 8.90
C LEU A 72 2.65 2.02 9.11
N THR A 73 1.78 1.28 8.41
CA THR A 73 1.71 -0.18 8.49
C THR A 73 3.00 -0.82 7.96
N GLU A 74 3.46 -0.40 6.78
CA GLU A 74 4.72 -0.86 6.16
C GLU A 74 5.91 -0.62 7.08
N ARG A 75 6.01 0.58 7.68
CA ARG A 75 7.08 0.92 8.62
C ARG A 75 7.03 0.03 9.87
N ASN A 76 5.84 -0.22 10.40
CA ASN A 76 5.67 -1.09 11.57
C ASN A 76 6.07 -2.54 11.28
N LEU A 77 5.64 -3.10 10.14
CA LEU A 77 6.00 -4.45 9.71
C LEU A 77 7.51 -4.57 9.46
N TYR A 78 8.11 -3.60 8.79
CA TYR A 78 9.54 -3.53 8.57
C TYR A 78 10.33 -3.52 9.90
N ASN A 79 9.92 -2.67 10.84
CA ASN A 79 10.55 -2.59 12.15
C ASN A 79 10.41 -3.90 12.95
N GLN A 80 9.26 -4.57 12.89
CA GLN A 80 9.06 -5.88 13.49
C GLN A 80 10.02 -6.92 12.90
N ARG A 81 10.16 -6.97 11.57
CA ARG A 81 11.09 -7.87 10.88
C ARG A 81 12.54 -7.58 11.26
N GLN A 82 12.94 -6.31 11.29
CA GLN A 82 14.28 -5.93 11.72
C GLN A 82 14.58 -6.33 13.16
N LYS A 83 13.62 -6.15 14.07
CA LYS A 83 13.76 -6.56 15.47
C LYS A 83 13.96 -8.07 15.60
N LEU A 84 13.18 -8.87 14.86
CA LEU A 84 13.36 -10.32 14.85
C LEU A 84 14.78 -10.70 14.37
N HIS A 85 15.27 -10.07 13.30
CA HIS A 85 16.63 -10.31 12.82
C HIS A 85 17.73 -9.91 13.82
N SER A 86 17.55 -8.82 14.58
CA SER A 86 18.51 -8.41 15.60
C SER A 86 18.53 -9.39 16.78
N GLU A 87 17.35 -9.87 17.21
CA GLU A 87 17.20 -10.92 18.21
C GLU A 87 17.88 -12.23 17.78
N HIS A 88 17.66 -12.67 16.53
CA HIS A 88 18.34 -13.84 15.95
C HIS A 88 19.86 -13.70 15.95
N ARG A 89 20.38 -12.52 15.60
CA ARG A 89 21.81 -12.23 15.62
C ARG A 89 22.37 -12.32 17.05
N ALA A 90 21.67 -11.75 18.03
CA ALA A 90 22.06 -11.81 19.43
C ALA A 90 22.06 -13.26 19.95
N LEU A 91 21.03 -14.05 19.62
CA LEU A 91 20.95 -15.48 19.98
C LEU A 91 22.13 -16.28 19.43
N LYS A 92 22.50 -16.07 18.16
CA LYS A 92 23.67 -16.73 17.55
C LYS A 92 24.97 -16.35 18.23
N GLN A 93 25.17 -15.05 18.52
CA GLN A 93 26.36 -14.58 19.22
C GLN A 93 26.47 -15.18 20.62
N GLU A 94 25.36 -15.23 21.34
CA GLU A 94 25.30 -15.80 22.69
C GLU A 94 25.54 -17.32 22.67
N LEU A 95 25.00 -18.06 21.70
CA LEU A 95 25.28 -19.48 21.53
C LEU A 95 26.78 -19.72 21.28
N VAL A 96 27.40 -18.97 20.37
CA VAL A 96 28.84 -19.07 20.06
C VAL A 96 29.69 -18.74 21.29
N ARG A 97 29.30 -17.72 22.06
CA ARG A 97 29.98 -17.36 23.31
C ARG A 97 29.94 -18.52 24.32
N ARG A 98 28.75 -19.08 24.57
CA ARG A 98 28.58 -20.23 25.48
C ARG A 98 29.36 -21.46 25.02
N HIS A 99 29.36 -21.75 23.72
CA HIS A 99 30.12 -22.86 23.15
C HIS A 99 31.63 -22.68 23.33
N LYS A 100 32.14 -21.46 23.15
CA LYS A 100 33.56 -21.13 23.38
C LYS A 100 33.96 -21.32 24.86
N GLU A 101 33.13 -20.85 25.78
CA GLU A 101 33.36 -21.00 27.23
C GLU A 101 33.34 -22.46 27.67
N ALA A 102 32.37 -23.24 27.16
CA ALA A 102 32.28 -24.67 27.44
C ALA A 102 33.52 -25.44 26.93
N LEU A 103 34.07 -25.06 25.77
CA LEU A 103 35.28 -25.67 25.22
C LEU A 103 36.52 -25.35 26.05
N GLN A 104 36.62 -24.15 26.62
CA GLN A 104 37.73 -23.76 27.49
C GLN A 104 37.70 -24.49 28.84
N ALA A 105 36.52 -24.82 29.35
CA ALA A 105 36.34 -25.53 30.62
C ALA A 105 36.41 -27.06 30.50
N CYS A 106 36.40 -27.63 29.30
CA CYS A 106 36.25 -29.08 29.08
C CYS A 106 37.58 -29.84 29.09
N LYS A 107 37.58 -31.06 29.68
CA LYS A 107 38.72 -32.00 29.66
C LYS A 107 38.73 -32.84 28.37
N SER A 108 39.92 -33.30 27.94
CA SER A 108 40.15 -33.95 26.63
C SER A 108 39.23 -35.14 26.32
N HIS A 109 38.88 -35.96 27.32
CA HIS A 109 38.04 -37.15 27.13
C HIS A 109 36.58 -36.84 26.76
N ASN A 110 36.07 -35.65 27.07
CA ASN A 110 34.66 -35.28 26.80
C ASN A 110 34.47 -34.38 25.56
N LEU A 111 35.57 -34.06 24.84
CA LEU A 111 35.53 -33.10 23.74
C LEU A 111 34.69 -33.56 22.55
N ALA A 112 34.73 -34.84 22.19
CA ALA A 112 33.99 -35.36 21.04
C ALA A 112 32.47 -35.22 21.24
N VAL A 113 31.97 -35.68 22.40
CA VAL A 113 30.54 -35.57 22.75
C VAL A 113 30.10 -34.11 22.86
N LEU A 114 30.92 -33.26 23.47
CA LEU A 114 30.63 -31.82 23.56
C LEU A 114 30.50 -31.19 22.17
N ARG A 115 31.41 -31.49 21.24
CA ARG A 115 31.36 -30.97 19.86
C ARG A 115 30.11 -31.44 19.12
N THR A 116 29.72 -32.70 19.27
CA THR A 116 28.47 -33.23 18.69
C THR A 116 27.25 -32.50 19.24
N ASN A 117 27.18 -32.27 20.55
CA ASN A 117 26.08 -31.53 21.17
C ASN A 117 26.03 -30.08 20.68
N GLN A 118 27.19 -29.41 20.61
CA GLN A 118 27.28 -28.04 20.09
C GLN A 118 26.80 -27.94 18.63
N GLN A 119 27.18 -28.91 17.79
CA GLN A 119 26.73 -28.96 16.41
C GLN A 119 25.20 -29.13 16.32
N ALA A 120 24.63 -30.04 17.11
CA ALA A 120 23.18 -30.23 17.18
C ALA A 120 22.45 -28.97 17.67
N GLU A 121 23.00 -28.24 18.65
CA GLU A 121 22.44 -26.97 19.12
C GLU A 121 22.45 -25.87 18.05
N ILE A 122 23.52 -25.79 17.24
CA ILE A 122 23.61 -24.84 16.12
C ILE A 122 22.54 -25.17 15.07
N GLU A 123 22.41 -26.45 14.70
CA GLU A 123 21.43 -26.91 13.72
C GLU A 123 19.99 -26.65 14.20
N ALA A 124 19.70 -26.95 15.46
CA ALA A 124 18.40 -26.68 16.07
C ALA A 124 18.09 -25.18 16.10
N LEU A 125 19.08 -24.33 16.44
CA LEU A 125 18.89 -22.88 16.44
C LEU A 125 18.68 -22.35 15.02
N ASP A 126 19.44 -22.82 14.03
CA ASP A 126 19.29 -22.41 12.63
C ASP A 126 17.94 -22.83 12.07
N HIS A 127 17.46 -24.03 12.38
CA HIS A 127 16.12 -24.47 12.01
C HIS A 127 15.04 -23.57 12.62
N ARG A 128 15.13 -23.29 13.92
CA ARG A 128 14.20 -22.40 14.61
C ARG A 128 14.18 -21.00 14.00
N ILE A 129 15.35 -20.42 13.74
CA ILE A 129 15.49 -19.08 13.15
C ILE A 129 14.84 -19.02 11.76
N LYS A 130 15.04 -20.05 10.93
CA LYS A 130 14.41 -20.14 9.61
C LYS A 130 12.89 -20.19 9.70
N GLU A 131 12.35 -20.99 10.62
CA GLU A 131 10.90 -21.10 10.79
C GLU A 131 10.29 -19.80 11.32
N GLU A 132 10.93 -19.15 12.31
CA GLU A 132 10.49 -17.85 12.80
C GLU A 132 10.52 -16.76 11.72
N GLN A 133 11.55 -16.75 10.85
CA GLN A 133 11.61 -15.84 9.70
C GLN A 133 10.50 -16.12 8.70
N ARG A 134 10.26 -17.39 8.37
CA ARG A 134 9.19 -17.80 7.47
C ARG A 134 7.83 -17.38 7.99
N MET A 135 7.53 -17.64 9.27
CA MET A 135 6.25 -17.25 9.88
C MET A 135 6.06 -15.72 9.87
N MET A 136 7.12 -14.95 10.12
CA MET A 136 7.07 -13.49 10.02
C MET A 136 6.79 -13.02 8.59
N ASP A 137 7.46 -13.60 7.60
CA ASP A 137 7.28 -13.22 6.19
C ASP A 137 5.87 -13.60 5.69
N GLU A 138 5.35 -14.77 6.05
CA GLU A 138 3.96 -15.17 5.77
C GLU A 138 2.96 -14.21 6.41
N LYS A 139 3.19 -13.82 7.67
CA LYS A 139 2.36 -12.82 8.36
C LYS A 139 2.37 -11.46 7.66
N ILE A 140 3.54 -10.98 7.22
CA ILE A 140 3.67 -9.71 6.51
C ILE A 140 2.82 -9.72 5.23
N VAL A 141 2.89 -10.77 4.43
CA VAL A 141 2.10 -10.90 3.19
C VAL A 141 0.60 -10.85 3.51
N VAL A 142 0.15 -11.61 4.50
CA VAL A 142 -1.27 -11.62 4.90
C VAL A 142 -1.75 -10.24 5.38
N GLU A 143 -0.95 -9.53 6.17
CA GLU A 143 -1.29 -8.18 6.60
C GLU A 143 -1.32 -7.18 5.44
N MET A 144 -0.40 -7.30 4.48
CA MET A 144 -0.40 -6.47 3.27
C MET A 144 -1.62 -6.73 2.38
N ASP A 145 -1.97 -8.00 2.15
CA ASP A 145 -3.15 -8.38 1.38
C ASP A 145 -4.44 -7.86 2.04
N GLN A 146 -4.52 -7.93 3.38
CA GLN A 146 -5.64 -7.37 4.11
C GLN A 146 -5.73 -5.84 3.93
N LYS A 147 -4.59 -5.12 3.88
CA LYS A 147 -4.60 -3.68 3.61
C LYS A 147 -5.11 -3.34 2.22
N VAL A 148 -4.79 -4.14 1.20
CA VAL A 148 -5.36 -3.96 -0.14
C VAL A 148 -6.88 -4.11 -0.10
N VAL A 149 -7.39 -5.13 0.59
CA VAL A 149 -8.83 -5.34 0.75
C VAL A 149 -9.50 -4.17 1.48
N ASP A 150 -8.90 -3.67 2.56
CA ASP A 150 -9.43 -2.54 3.34
C ASP A 150 -9.47 -1.25 2.50
N GLN A 151 -8.42 -0.98 1.71
CA GLN A 151 -8.34 0.16 0.80
C GLN A 151 -9.42 0.07 -0.28
N GLN A 152 -9.57 -1.08 -0.94
CA GLN A 152 -10.62 -1.32 -1.94
C GLN A 152 -12.01 -1.05 -1.36
N ASN A 153 -12.31 -1.63 -0.18
CA ASN A 153 -13.60 -1.45 0.49
C ASN A 153 -13.85 0.02 0.85
N THR A 154 -12.82 0.75 1.26
CA THR A 154 -12.94 2.16 1.64
C THR A 154 -13.23 3.02 0.42
N LEU A 155 -12.51 2.82 -0.68
CA LEU A 155 -12.70 3.55 -1.94
C LEU A 155 -14.04 3.21 -2.61
N GLU A 156 -14.46 1.95 -2.56
CA GLU A 156 -15.78 1.51 -3.03
C GLU A 156 -16.91 2.20 -2.23
N LYS A 157 -16.80 2.23 -0.90
CA LYS A 157 -17.79 2.92 -0.03
C LYS A 157 -17.80 4.43 -0.18
N ALA A 158 -16.64 5.03 -0.52
CA ALA A 158 -16.53 6.44 -0.86
C ALA A 158 -17.11 6.76 -2.24
N GLY A 159 -17.56 5.75 -3.00
CA GLY A 159 -18.17 5.94 -4.32
C GLY A 159 -17.15 6.23 -5.41
N VAL A 160 -15.87 5.90 -5.22
CA VAL A 160 -14.83 6.16 -6.22
C VAL A 160 -15.00 5.18 -7.40
N PRO A 161 -15.24 5.66 -8.63
CA PRO A 161 -15.48 4.79 -9.78
C PRO A 161 -14.31 3.85 -10.08
N GLY A 162 -14.62 2.62 -10.43
CA GLY A 162 -13.63 1.58 -10.76
C GLY A 162 -13.06 0.83 -9.55
N PHE A 163 -13.38 1.24 -8.32
CA PHE A 163 -12.98 0.52 -7.11
C PHE A 163 -14.09 -0.40 -6.61
N TYR A 164 -13.72 -1.66 -6.42
CA TYR A 164 -14.54 -2.73 -5.86
C TYR A 164 -13.63 -3.84 -5.36
N ARG A 165 -14.10 -4.65 -4.42
CA ARG A 165 -13.30 -5.79 -3.93
C ARG A 165 -12.98 -6.79 -5.05
N THR A 166 -11.69 -7.02 -5.32
CA THR A 166 -11.24 -7.97 -6.34
C THR A 166 -9.85 -8.53 -6.02
N THR A 167 -9.63 -9.79 -6.38
CA THR A 167 -8.32 -10.46 -6.33
C THR A 167 -7.79 -10.79 -7.74
N ASN A 168 -8.51 -10.38 -8.79
CA ASN A 168 -8.07 -10.58 -10.16
C ASN A 168 -6.86 -9.66 -10.44
N PRO A 169 -5.71 -10.19 -10.88
CA PRO A 169 -4.51 -9.39 -11.11
C PRO A 169 -4.69 -8.28 -12.14
N GLN A 170 -5.52 -8.47 -13.17
CA GLN A 170 -5.77 -7.44 -14.19
C GLN A 170 -6.58 -6.28 -13.62
N GLU A 171 -7.59 -6.59 -12.81
CA GLU A 171 -8.45 -5.59 -12.16
C GLU A 171 -7.71 -4.86 -11.04
N LEU A 172 -6.85 -5.55 -10.29
CA LEU A 172 -5.95 -4.93 -9.31
C LEU A 172 -4.99 -3.94 -9.97
N ASN A 173 -4.37 -4.33 -11.08
CA ASN A 173 -3.54 -3.41 -11.85
C ASN A 173 -4.36 -2.21 -12.34
N MET A 174 -5.60 -2.43 -12.79
CA MET A 174 -6.47 -1.34 -13.22
C MET A 174 -6.75 -0.34 -12.08
N GLN A 175 -7.11 -0.84 -10.90
CA GLN A 175 -7.36 -0.02 -9.72
C GLN A 175 -6.12 0.74 -9.25
N MET A 176 -4.93 0.12 -9.32
CA MET A 176 -3.66 0.79 -9.02
C MET A 176 -3.37 1.95 -9.97
N ASN A 177 -3.61 1.77 -11.28
CA ASN A 177 -3.43 2.85 -12.26
C ASN A 177 -4.45 3.99 -12.05
N LEU A 178 -5.70 3.67 -11.70
CA LEU A 178 -6.70 4.66 -11.33
C LEU A 178 -6.26 5.47 -10.10
N LEU A 179 -5.73 4.80 -9.07
CA LEU A 179 -5.21 5.46 -7.87
C LEU A 179 -4.03 6.40 -8.21
N GLU A 180 -3.13 5.96 -9.09
CA GLU A 180 -2.01 6.77 -9.57
C GLU A 180 -2.48 8.01 -10.34
N LEU A 181 -3.54 7.89 -11.15
CA LEU A 181 -4.15 9.04 -11.84
C LEU A 181 -4.72 10.05 -10.84
N ILE A 182 -5.45 9.59 -9.83
CA ILE A 182 -6.00 10.45 -8.77
C ILE A 182 -4.88 11.20 -8.05
N LEU A 183 -3.81 10.50 -7.67
CA LEU A 183 -2.65 11.11 -7.00
C LEU A 183 -1.91 12.12 -7.89
N LYS A 184 -1.71 11.81 -9.17
CA LYS A 184 -1.08 12.74 -10.13
C LYS A 184 -1.92 13.99 -10.33
N LEU A 185 -3.24 13.83 -10.41
CA LEU A 185 -4.15 14.96 -10.54
C LEU A 185 -4.05 15.84 -9.30
N GLN A 186 -4.17 15.27 -8.09
CA GLN A 186 -4.01 15.99 -6.83
C GLN A 186 -2.69 16.80 -6.77
N GLN A 187 -1.57 16.18 -7.18
CA GLN A 187 -0.27 16.87 -7.21
C GLN A 187 -0.25 18.04 -8.19
N LYS A 188 -0.88 17.90 -9.35
CA LYS A 188 -0.99 18.99 -10.33
C LYS A 188 -1.82 20.14 -9.80
N GLU A 189 -2.91 19.83 -9.10
CA GLU A 189 -3.80 20.84 -8.51
C GLU A 189 -3.15 21.58 -7.33
N ALA A 190 -2.34 20.88 -6.54
CA ALA A 190 -1.53 21.50 -5.49
C ALA A 190 -0.48 22.46 -6.06
N GLN A 191 0.08 22.16 -7.24
CA GLN A 191 1.05 23.03 -7.91
C GLN A 191 0.42 24.26 -8.57
N THR A 192 -0.80 24.14 -9.09
CA THR A 192 -1.53 25.25 -9.70
C THR A 192 -2.26 26.12 -8.69
N GLY A 193 -2.35 25.69 -7.42
CA GLY A 193 -3.09 26.40 -6.37
C GLY A 193 -4.61 26.25 -6.49
N ASN A 194 -5.08 25.21 -7.20
CA ASN A 194 -6.49 24.95 -7.49
C ASN A 194 -7.12 23.92 -6.54
N LEU A 195 -6.46 23.56 -5.43
CA LEU A 195 -7.09 22.73 -4.41
C LEU A 195 -8.27 23.50 -3.78
N PRO A 196 -9.47 22.90 -3.69
CA PRO A 196 -10.60 23.51 -2.97
C PRO A 196 -10.31 23.71 -1.48
#